data_AF-A0A7W5EP33-F1
#
_entry.id   AF-A0A7W5EP33-F1
#
_cell.length_a   1.000
_cell.length_b   1.000
_cell.length_c   1.000
_cell.angle_alpha   90.00
_cell.angle_beta   90.00
_cell.angle_gamma   90.00
#
_symmetry.space_group_name_H-M   'P 1'
#
loop_
_entity.id
_entity.type
_entity.pdbx_description
1 polymer ?
#
loop_
_entity_poly.entity_id
_entity_poly.type
_entity_poly.pdbx_seq_one_letter_code
_entity_poly.pdbx_strand_id
1 'polypeptide(L)'
;MQWLPPVPEHWDEQRAKVFFREVDERSRTGEEELLSVSHLTGVTPRSQKNVTMFKSASYVGSKLCRPGDIVINTLWAWMAALGASRHVGIVSPAYGVYRPHRADSFNPAYLDYLLRTRAYVAEYIGRSTGIRSSRLRLYPNQFLDIALIQPPRTEQDLIVAYLRAQDTHIARLIRAKRDLIGLLTEQKLRIIDHAVTRGIDSSVGFKPSGIEWLGDVPLHWDIALVKHVADVRFSGVDKHSHDHETSVRLCNYTDVYKNDKITGDMDLMQATATAGEIARLTLKAGDVIITKDSETPDDIAVPAWVPVGLPGVVCAYHLGLLRPEPGRIEGEFLFRAIGSARIAEQFHVLATGVTRFALGKHDVKNAVIPLPPIGEQKVICKWIADECKPLEEAILRAEDEIKLIREYRDRQIADVVTGQVDVRGWVPGPDDVVAEEDLALLGGDEEIDTDGEQDDGDD
;
A
#
# COMPACT_ATOMS: atom_id res chain seq x y z
N MET A 1 18.48 -32.22 -8.84
CA MET A 1 18.77 -30.77 -9.01
C MET A 1 19.60 -30.24 -7.84
N GLN A 2 20.52 -29.27 -8.01
CA GLN A 2 21.38 -28.78 -6.90
C GLN A 2 20.81 -27.59 -6.12
N TRP A 3 19.84 -26.87 -6.67
CA TRP A 3 19.31 -25.63 -6.09
C TRP A 3 17.91 -25.77 -5.45
N LEU A 4 17.28 -26.93 -5.58
CA LEU A 4 16.10 -27.31 -4.80
C LEU A 4 16.52 -28.18 -3.60
N PRO A 5 15.76 -28.15 -2.50
CA PRO A 5 15.85 -29.16 -1.45
C PRO A 5 15.62 -30.59 -1.99
N PRO A 6 16.02 -31.64 -1.26
CA PRO A 6 15.75 -33.03 -1.65
C PRO A 6 14.26 -33.28 -1.83
N VAL A 7 13.85 -33.73 -3.02
CA VAL A 7 12.45 -34.05 -3.35
C VAL A 7 12.15 -35.53 -3.13
N PRO A 8 10.87 -35.93 -2.95
CA PRO A 8 10.51 -37.34 -2.81
C PRO A 8 10.99 -38.20 -3.99
N GLU A 9 11.51 -39.39 -3.70
CA GLU A 9 12.14 -40.28 -4.71
C GLU A 9 11.21 -40.67 -5.86
N HIS A 10 9.89 -40.69 -5.62
CA HIS A 10 8.89 -41.06 -6.62
C HIS A 10 8.46 -39.90 -7.53
N TRP A 11 8.95 -38.67 -7.29
CA TRP A 11 8.67 -37.52 -8.15
C TRP A 11 9.60 -37.51 -9.36
N ASP A 12 9.04 -37.28 -10.55
CA ASP A 12 9.82 -37.20 -11.77
C ASP A 12 10.52 -35.83 -11.86
N GLU A 13 11.84 -35.82 -12.04
CA GLU A 13 12.65 -34.59 -12.20
C GLU A 13 13.24 -34.56 -13.61
N GLN A 14 12.65 -33.77 -14.50
CA GLN A 14 13.14 -33.62 -15.88
C GLN A 14 13.13 -32.18 -16.36
N ARG A 15 13.90 -31.90 -17.41
CA ARG A 15 13.95 -30.57 -18.04
C ARG A 15 12.59 -30.19 -18.59
N ALA A 16 12.20 -28.92 -18.49
CA ALA A 16 10.92 -28.39 -18.94
C ALA A 16 10.61 -28.77 -20.40
N LYS A 17 11.61 -28.88 -21.28
CA LYS A 17 11.47 -29.35 -22.67
C LYS A 17 10.89 -30.76 -22.84
N VAL A 18 11.04 -31.62 -21.83
CA VAL A 18 10.44 -32.97 -21.84
C VAL A 18 8.93 -32.87 -21.69
N PHE A 19 8.44 -31.86 -20.98
CA PHE A 19 7.04 -31.66 -20.68
C PHE A 19 6.35 -30.65 -21.61
N PHE A 20 7.09 -29.65 -22.09
CA PHE A 20 6.57 -28.52 -22.84
C PHE A 20 7.30 -28.27 -24.16
N ARG A 21 6.60 -27.62 -25.09
CA ARG A 21 7.18 -27.00 -26.29
C ARG A 21 6.74 -25.56 -26.39
N GLU A 22 7.61 -24.71 -26.92
CA GLU A 22 7.20 -23.35 -27.29
C GLU A 22 6.18 -23.38 -28.44
N VAL A 23 5.21 -22.47 -28.40
CA VAL A 23 4.18 -22.29 -29.40
C VAL A 23 4.12 -20.82 -29.83
N ASP A 24 4.04 -20.58 -31.14
CA ASP A 24 3.83 -19.25 -31.74
C ASP A 24 2.55 -19.25 -32.61
N GLU A 25 1.47 -19.78 -32.04
CA GLU A 25 0.12 -19.67 -32.63
C GLU A 25 -0.40 -18.26 -32.36
N ARG A 26 -0.84 -17.56 -33.41
CA ARG A 26 -1.26 -16.16 -33.32
C ARG A 26 -2.71 -15.96 -33.72
N SER A 27 -3.38 -15.04 -33.03
CA SER A 27 -4.74 -14.62 -33.36
C SER A 27 -4.79 -13.90 -34.70
N ARG A 28 -5.84 -14.19 -35.47
CA ARG A 28 -6.12 -13.55 -36.76
C ARG A 28 -7.07 -12.36 -36.63
N THR A 29 -7.90 -12.32 -35.59
CA THR A 29 -8.92 -11.29 -35.38
C THR A 29 -8.52 -10.31 -34.28
N GLY A 30 -7.80 -10.78 -33.26
CA GLY A 30 -7.46 -10.01 -32.07
C GLY A 30 -8.66 -9.76 -31.14
N GLU A 31 -9.74 -10.50 -31.30
CA GLU A 31 -11.00 -10.33 -30.56
C GLU A 31 -11.11 -11.26 -29.34
N GLU A 32 -10.18 -12.20 -29.17
CA GLU A 32 -10.15 -13.09 -28.02
C GLU A 32 -9.86 -12.31 -26.72
N GLU A 33 -10.22 -12.91 -25.57
CA GLU A 33 -9.97 -12.31 -24.26
C GLU A 33 -8.48 -12.03 -24.06
N LEU A 34 -8.15 -10.76 -23.77
CA LEU A 34 -6.79 -10.36 -23.46
C LEU A 34 -6.42 -10.82 -22.05
N LEU A 35 -5.32 -11.55 -21.92
CA LEU A 35 -4.81 -12.01 -20.63
C LEU A 35 -3.67 -11.10 -20.15
N SER A 36 -3.69 -10.75 -18.87
CA SER A 36 -2.60 -10.12 -18.15
C SER A 36 -1.69 -11.20 -17.55
N VAL A 37 -0.38 -10.97 -17.59
CA VAL A 37 0.64 -11.83 -16.98
C VAL A 37 1.48 -10.97 -16.05
N SER A 38 1.25 -11.08 -14.74
CA SER A 38 1.97 -10.29 -13.73
C SER A 38 2.61 -11.18 -12.67
N HIS A 39 3.55 -10.61 -11.93
CA HIS A 39 4.20 -11.27 -10.81
C HIS A 39 3.24 -11.51 -9.63
N LEU A 40 2.21 -10.68 -9.50
CA LEU A 40 1.20 -10.75 -8.44
C LEU A 40 0.20 -11.88 -8.67
N THR A 41 -0.40 -11.95 -9.87
CA THR A 41 -1.56 -12.83 -10.11
C THR A 41 -1.28 -13.95 -11.12
N GLY A 42 -0.10 -13.97 -11.73
CA GLY A 42 0.18 -14.90 -12.84
C GLY A 42 -0.68 -14.55 -14.05
N VAL A 43 -1.32 -15.55 -14.66
CA VAL A 43 -2.15 -15.39 -15.86
C VAL A 43 -3.62 -15.20 -15.50
N THR A 44 -4.16 -14.02 -15.76
CA THR A 44 -5.55 -13.65 -15.42
C THR A 44 -6.24 -12.87 -16.54
N PRO A 45 -7.56 -12.96 -16.71
CA PRO A 45 -8.30 -12.16 -17.69
C PRO A 45 -8.13 -10.66 -17.40
N ARG A 46 -7.78 -9.87 -18.42
CA ARG A 46 -7.59 -8.42 -18.25
C ARG A 46 -8.91 -7.72 -17.94
N SER A 47 -10.05 -8.27 -18.37
CA SER A 47 -11.38 -7.79 -18.01
C SER A 47 -11.65 -7.75 -16.49
N GLN A 48 -10.89 -8.51 -15.70
CA GLN A 48 -11.02 -8.57 -14.24
C GLN A 48 -10.06 -7.62 -13.51
N LYS A 49 -9.22 -6.86 -14.23
CA LYS A 49 -8.22 -5.96 -13.65
C LYS A 49 -8.55 -4.50 -13.92
N ASN A 50 -8.26 -3.64 -12.96
CA ASN A 50 -8.33 -2.19 -13.14
C ASN A 50 -7.04 -1.69 -13.80
N VAL A 51 -6.96 -1.75 -15.13
CA VAL A 51 -5.73 -1.44 -15.86
C VAL A 51 -5.74 0.00 -16.38
N THR A 52 -4.76 0.80 -15.95
CA THR A 52 -4.55 2.20 -16.36
C THR A 52 -3.70 2.35 -17.63
N MET A 53 -3.07 1.27 -18.11
CA MET A 53 -2.20 1.26 -19.29
C MET A 53 -2.97 1.45 -20.61
N PHE A 54 -2.35 2.17 -21.56
CA PHE A 54 -2.88 2.38 -22.91
C PHE A 54 -3.26 1.06 -23.60
N LYS A 55 -4.45 1.03 -24.22
CA LYS A 55 -4.91 -0.11 -25.02
C LYS A 55 -4.26 -0.06 -26.40
N SER A 56 -3.78 -1.22 -26.88
CA SER A 56 -3.32 -1.32 -28.27
C SER A 56 -4.48 -1.00 -29.23
N ALA A 57 -4.18 -0.35 -30.34
CA ALA A 57 -5.16 -0.09 -31.40
C ALA A 57 -5.67 -1.40 -32.07
N SER A 58 -4.88 -2.47 -32.01
CA SER A 58 -5.27 -3.81 -32.47
C SER A 58 -4.49 -4.89 -31.72
N TYR A 59 -5.12 -6.05 -31.54
CA TYR A 59 -4.48 -7.24 -30.97
C TYR A 59 -4.28 -8.36 -32.01
N VAL A 60 -4.51 -8.10 -33.30
CA VAL A 60 -4.19 -9.05 -34.38
C VAL A 60 -2.70 -9.40 -34.32
N GLY A 61 -2.39 -10.70 -34.39
CA GLY A 61 -1.01 -11.19 -34.26
C GLY A 61 -0.53 -11.44 -32.83
N SER A 62 -1.37 -11.18 -31.81
CA SER A 62 -1.12 -11.61 -30.43
C SER A 62 -1.06 -13.13 -30.31
N LYS A 63 -0.26 -13.65 -29.39
CA LYS A 63 -0.09 -15.10 -29.21
C LYS A 63 -1.29 -15.71 -28.50
N LEU A 64 -1.75 -16.85 -29.00
CA LEU A 64 -2.86 -17.60 -28.42
C LEU A 64 -2.37 -18.42 -27.22
N CYS A 65 -3.15 -18.33 -26.15
CA CYS A 65 -2.95 -19.05 -24.90
C CYS A 65 -4.16 -19.94 -24.64
N ARG A 66 -3.91 -21.15 -24.14
CA ARG A 66 -4.92 -22.15 -23.76
C ARG A 66 -4.69 -22.64 -22.33
N PRO A 67 -5.72 -23.24 -21.69
CA PRO A 67 -5.55 -23.87 -20.39
C PRO A 67 -4.40 -24.88 -20.38
N GLY A 68 -3.53 -24.77 -19.38
CA GLY A 68 -2.32 -25.57 -19.23
C GLY A 68 -1.08 -25.00 -19.92
N ASP A 69 -1.21 -24.01 -20.82
CA ASP A 69 -0.05 -23.31 -21.36
C ASP A 69 0.64 -22.50 -20.24
N ILE A 70 1.97 -22.59 -20.15
CA ILE A 70 2.77 -21.65 -19.35
C ILE A 70 2.99 -20.40 -20.19
N VAL A 71 2.64 -19.23 -19.64
CA VAL A 71 2.95 -17.95 -20.26
C VAL A 71 3.99 -17.23 -19.44
N ILE A 72 5.04 -16.73 -20.10
CA ILE A 72 6.13 -16.01 -19.47
C ILE A 72 6.28 -14.64 -20.12
N ASN A 73 6.20 -13.58 -19.33
CA ASN A 73 6.70 -12.29 -19.75
C ASN A 73 8.23 -12.37 -19.82
N THR A 74 8.76 -12.48 -21.05
CA THR A 74 10.19 -12.67 -21.32
C THR A 74 11.08 -11.61 -20.66
N LEU A 75 10.59 -10.38 -20.50
CA LEU A 75 11.33 -9.26 -19.89
C LEU A 75 11.30 -9.29 -18.35
N TRP A 76 10.26 -9.88 -17.75
CA TRP A 76 10.01 -9.82 -16.31
C TRP A 76 9.90 -11.20 -15.65
N ALA A 77 10.39 -12.24 -16.32
CA ALA A 77 10.50 -13.58 -15.74
C ALA A 77 11.33 -13.57 -14.43
N TRP A 78 12.30 -12.65 -14.31
CA TRP A 78 13.10 -12.45 -13.10
C TRP A 78 12.31 -11.92 -11.90
N MET A 79 11.14 -11.30 -12.15
CA MET A 79 10.16 -10.91 -11.11
C MET A 79 9.06 -11.97 -10.94
N ALA A 80 9.17 -13.14 -11.57
CA ALA A 80 8.11 -14.15 -11.61
C ALA A 80 6.84 -13.71 -12.35
N ALA A 81 6.93 -12.79 -13.33
CA ALA A 81 5.81 -12.43 -14.21
C ALA A 81 5.53 -13.55 -15.23
N LEU A 82 4.97 -14.65 -14.73
CA LEU A 82 4.62 -15.87 -15.45
C LEU A 82 3.54 -16.65 -14.70
N GLY A 83 2.93 -17.61 -15.38
CA GLY A 83 2.00 -18.54 -14.74
C GLY A 83 1.48 -19.58 -15.72
N ALA A 84 0.80 -20.59 -15.18
CA ALA A 84 0.08 -21.57 -16.00
C ALA A 84 -1.35 -21.08 -16.22
N SER A 85 -1.74 -20.92 -17.48
CA SER A 85 -3.05 -20.39 -17.82
C SER A 85 -4.17 -21.36 -17.46
N ARG A 86 -5.25 -20.81 -16.90
CA ARG A 86 -6.56 -21.48 -16.75
C ARG A 86 -7.57 -21.02 -17.81
N HIS A 87 -7.15 -20.11 -18.67
CA HIS A 87 -8.03 -19.38 -19.58
C HIS A 87 -7.62 -19.61 -21.03
N VAL A 88 -8.60 -19.49 -21.93
CA VAL A 88 -8.35 -19.31 -23.35
C VAL A 88 -8.30 -17.81 -23.60
N GLY A 89 -7.30 -17.35 -24.34
CA GLY A 89 -7.18 -15.93 -24.66
C GLY A 89 -5.94 -15.61 -25.48
N ILE A 90 -5.60 -14.33 -25.51
CA ILE A 90 -4.42 -13.81 -26.20
C ILE A 90 -3.49 -13.09 -25.22
N VAL A 91 -2.20 -13.18 -25.49
CA VAL A 91 -1.12 -12.52 -24.74
C VAL A 91 -0.19 -11.80 -25.70
N SER A 92 0.66 -10.91 -25.15
CA SER A 92 1.63 -10.14 -25.94
C SER A 92 2.42 -11.04 -26.90
N PRO A 93 2.64 -10.62 -28.16
CA PRO A 93 3.51 -11.34 -29.10
C PRO A 93 4.93 -11.57 -28.58
N ALA A 94 5.39 -10.74 -27.63
CA ALA A 94 6.73 -10.82 -27.04
C ALA A 94 6.87 -11.87 -25.93
N TYR A 95 5.76 -12.45 -25.46
CA TYR A 95 5.77 -13.44 -24.38
C TYR A 95 6.11 -14.83 -24.91
N GLY A 96 6.73 -15.65 -24.06
CA GLY A 96 6.88 -17.08 -24.31
C GLY A 96 5.58 -17.81 -23.95
N VAL A 97 5.07 -18.64 -24.86
CA VAL A 97 3.92 -19.52 -24.60
C VAL A 97 4.40 -20.95 -24.75
N TYR A 98 4.30 -21.74 -23.70
CA TYR A 98 4.81 -23.11 -23.65
C TYR A 98 3.67 -24.09 -23.40
N ARG A 99 3.36 -24.89 -24.41
CA ARG A 99 2.25 -25.84 -24.37
C ARG A 99 2.73 -27.20 -23.88
N PRO A 100 2.02 -27.83 -22.94
CA PRO A 100 2.36 -29.18 -22.52
C PRO A 100 2.19 -30.17 -23.68
N HIS A 101 3.09 -31.15 -23.79
CA HIS A 101 2.94 -32.24 -24.78
C HIS A 101 1.75 -33.13 -24.44
N ARG A 102 1.40 -33.23 -23.16
CA ARG A 102 0.23 -33.98 -22.65
C ARG A 102 -0.59 -33.08 -21.72
N ALA A 103 -1.86 -32.89 -22.03
CA ALA A 103 -2.73 -31.95 -21.30
C ALA A 103 -2.96 -32.35 -19.83
N ASP A 104 -2.83 -33.63 -19.50
CA ASP A 104 -3.00 -34.19 -18.16
C ASP A 104 -1.70 -34.24 -17.34
N SER A 105 -0.56 -33.88 -17.94
CA SER A 105 0.78 -33.96 -17.33
C SER A 105 0.88 -33.18 -16.01
N PHE A 106 0.32 -31.98 -15.97
CA PHE A 106 0.36 -31.12 -14.80
C PHE A 106 -1.01 -30.56 -14.46
N ASN A 107 -1.29 -30.40 -13.17
CA ASN A 107 -2.31 -29.48 -12.70
C ASN A 107 -1.78 -28.04 -12.90
N PRO A 108 -2.48 -27.18 -13.67
CA PRO A 108 -2.04 -25.80 -13.90
C PRO A 108 -1.86 -25.00 -12.59
N ALA A 109 -2.71 -25.20 -11.59
CA ALA A 109 -2.59 -24.50 -10.31
C ALA A 109 -1.32 -24.92 -9.54
N TYR A 110 -0.95 -26.21 -9.58
CA TYR A 110 0.29 -26.69 -8.99
C TYR A 110 1.51 -26.04 -9.66
N LEU A 111 1.55 -26.02 -11.00
CA LEU A 111 2.61 -25.35 -11.74
C LEU A 111 2.71 -23.87 -11.40
N ASP A 112 1.57 -23.21 -11.29
CA ASP A 112 1.48 -21.79 -10.96
C ASP A 112 2.06 -21.49 -9.57
N TYR A 113 1.86 -22.36 -8.57
CA TYR A 113 2.55 -22.26 -7.28
C TYR A 113 4.05 -22.57 -7.40
N LEU A 114 4.41 -23.68 -8.05
CA LEU A 114 5.80 -24.16 -8.17
C LEU A 114 6.71 -23.13 -8.84
N LEU A 115 6.30 -22.64 -10.01
CA LEU A 115 7.11 -21.76 -10.86
C LEU A 115 7.30 -20.37 -10.25
N ARG A 116 6.49 -19.98 -9.25
CA ARG A 116 6.62 -18.70 -8.56
C ARG A 116 7.35 -18.79 -7.22
N THR A 117 7.81 -19.99 -6.83
CA THR A 117 8.66 -20.12 -5.65
C THR A 117 9.99 -19.38 -5.83
N ARG A 118 10.53 -18.83 -4.74
CA ARG A 118 11.81 -18.08 -4.76
C ARG A 118 12.98 -18.87 -5.38
N ALA A 119 12.97 -20.20 -5.24
CA ALA A 119 13.99 -21.07 -5.83
C ALA A 119 13.95 -21.04 -7.37
N TYR A 120 12.75 -21.14 -7.96
CA TYR A 120 12.57 -21.02 -9.41
C TYR A 120 12.87 -19.61 -9.91
N VAL A 121 12.48 -18.58 -9.16
CA VAL A 121 12.81 -17.18 -9.48
C VAL A 121 14.32 -16.95 -9.54
N ALA A 122 15.07 -17.52 -8.59
CA ALA A 122 16.53 -17.46 -8.60
C ALA A 122 17.13 -18.09 -9.86
N GLU A 123 16.56 -19.19 -10.36
CA GLU A 123 16.99 -19.78 -11.64
C GLU A 123 16.67 -18.90 -12.84
N TYR A 124 15.51 -18.24 -12.85
CA TYR A 124 15.17 -17.32 -13.92
C TYR A 124 16.16 -16.16 -13.96
N ILE A 125 16.53 -15.61 -12.80
CA ILE A 125 17.55 -14.57 -12.69
C ILE A 125 18.89 -15.09 -13.21
N GLY A 126 19.36 -16.26 -12.74
CA GLY A 126 20.66 -16.82 -13.12
C GLY A 126 20.80 -17.23 -14.59
N ARG A 127 19.67 -17.50 -15.26
CA ARG A 127 19.63 -17.90 -16.68
C ARG A 127 19.26 -16.76 -17.62
N SER A 128 18.76 -15.65 -17.08
CA SER A 128 18.45 -14.48 -17.88
C SER A 128 19.72 -13.76 -18.32
N THR A 129 19.68 -13.13 -19.48
CA THR A 129 20.78 -12.30 -19.99
C THR A 129 20.33 -10.87 -20.23
N GLY A 130 21.21 -9.90 -19.97
CA GLY A 130 20.91 -8.47 -20.09
C GLY A 130 22.05 -7.60 -19.58
N ILE A 131 22.08 -6.32 -19.97
CA ILE A 131 23.13 -5.36 -19.58
C ILE A 131 22.87 -4.77 -18.17
N ARG A 132 21.59 -4.61 -17.81
CA ARG A 132 21.11 -4.14 -16.49
C ARG A 132 19.98 -5.05 -16.01
N SER A 133 19.74 -5.10 -14.70
CA SER A 133 18.72 -5.95 -14.07
C SER A 133 17.32 -5.76 -14.68
N SER A 134 16.92 -4.51 -14.96
CA SER A 134 15.63 -4.16 -15.58
C SER A 134 15.47 -4.62 -17.04
N ARG A 135 16.54 -5.07 -17.69
CA ARG A 135 16.55 -5.54 -19.08
C ARG A 135 16.93 -7.03 -19.21
N LEU A 136 16.89 -7.78 -18.10
CA LEU A 136 17.09 -9.22 -18.12
C LEU A 136 16.01 -9.91 -18.96
N ARG A 137 16.42 -10.83 -19.84
CA ARG A 137 15.51 -11.67 -20.63
C ARG A 137 15.75 -13.14 -20.38
N LEU A 138 14.67 -13.87 -20.09
CA LEU A 138 14.68 -15.33 -20.05
C LEU A 138 14.26 -15.90 -21.41
N TYR A 139 15.25 -16.31 -22.21
CA TYR A 139 14.98 -16.87 -23.55
C TYR A 139 14.35 -18.27 -23.49
N PRO A 140 13.59 -18.68 -24.52
CA PRO A 140 12.88 -19.97 -24.52
C PRO A 140 13.75 -21.19 -24.25
N ASN A 141 14.93 -21.27 -24.88
CA ASN A 141 15.87 -22.35 -24.64
C ASN A 141 16.38 -22.38 -23.19
N GLN A 142 16.55 -21.22 -22.56
CA GLN A 142 16.96 -21.11 -21.16
C GLN A 142 15.87 -21.61 -20.21
N PHE A 143 14.61 -21.23 -20.44
CA PHE A 143 13.47 -21.73 -19.67
C PHE A 143 13.27 -23.24 -19.86
N LEU A 144 13.23 -23.71 -21.11
CA LEU A 144 13.03 -25.12 -21.46
C LEU A 144 14.13 -26.05 -20.92
N ASP A 145 15.26 -25.48 -20.53
CA ASP A 145 16.41 -26.17 -19.98
C ASP A 145 16.41 -26.29 -18.45
N ILE A 146 15.53 -25.56 -17.74
CA ILE A 146 15.29 -25.65 -16.30
C ILE A 146 14.61 -27.00 -15.99
N ALA A 147 15.00 -27.70 -14.92
CA ALA A 147 14.26 -28.89 -14.51
C ALA A 147 13.00 -28.55 -13.70
N LEU A 148 11.95 -29.31 -13.98
CA LEU A 148 10.67 -29.28 -13.31
C LEU A 148 10.51 -30.56 -12.52
N ILE A 149 9.95 -30.42 -11.33
CA ILE A 149 9.57 -31.54 -10.48
C ILE A 149 8.08 -31.84 -10.71
N GLN A 150 7.79 -33.10 -11.01
CA GLN A 150 6.47 -33.60 -11.37
C GLN A 150 6.05 -34.73 -10.42
N PRO A 151 5.27 -34.41 -9.37
CA PRO A 151 4.57 -35.42 -8.58
C PRO A 151 3.57 -36.19 -9.45
N PRO A 152 3.10 -37.38 -9.02
CA PRO A 152 1.92 -38.01 -9.60
C PRO A 152 0.73 -37.04 -9.68
N ARG A 153 -0.08 -37.13 -10.74
CA ARG A 153 -1.18 -36.17 -10.97
C ARG A 153 -2.14 -36.05 -9.78
N THR A 154 -2.50 -37.18 -9.17
CA THR A 154 -3.35 -37.20 -7.97
C THR A 154 -2.74 -36.48 -6.77
N GLU A 155 -1.40 -36.52 -6.64
CA GLU A 155 -0.67 -35.81 -5.60
C GLU A 155 -0.60 -34.31 -5.88
N GLN A 156 -0.44 -33.90 -7.15
CA GLN A 156 -0.53 -32.48 -7.53
C GLN A 156 -1.91 -31.89 -7.20
N ASP A 157 -2.99 -32.63 -7.52
CA ASP A 157 -4.35 -32.21 -7.22
C ASP A 157 -4.58 -32.08 -5.70
N LEU A 158 -4.00 -32.99 -4.90
CA LEU A 158 -4.05 -32.95 -3.44
C LEU A 158 -3.26 -31.78 -2.85
N ILE A 159 -2.06 -31.50 -3.38
CA ILE A 159 -1.26 -30.32 -3.02
C ILE A 159 -2.06 -29.04 -3.22
N VAL A 160 -2.71 -28.90 -4.39
CA VAL A 160 -3.53 -27.72 -4.70
C VAL A 160 -4.72 -27.61 -3.75
N ALA A 161 -5.41 -28.72 -3.47
CA ALA A 161 -6.54 -28.72 -2.55
C ALA A 161 -6.10 -28.32 -1.12
N TYR A 162 -4.98 -28.85 -0.63
CA TYR A 162 -4.41 -28.50 0.66
C TYR A 162 -4.06 -27.01 0.73
N LEU A 163 -3.28 -26.51 -0.24
CA LEU A 163 -2.85 -25.11 -0.27
C LEU A 163 -4.04 -24.14 -0.34
N ARG A 164 -5.09 -24.48 -1.09
CA ARG A 164 -6.30 -23.65 -1.15
C ARG A 164 -7.04 -23.59 0.18
N ALA A 165 -7.12 -24.70 0.92
CA ALA A 165 -7.71 -24.71 2.25
C ALA A 165 -6.90 -23.84 3.23
N GLN A 166 -5.56 -23.99 3.21
CA GLN A 166 -4.66 -23.16 4.03
C GLN A 166 -4.74 -21.68 3.68
N ASP A 167 -4.76 -21.34 2.38
CA ASP A 167 -4.92 -19.98 1.88
C ASP A 167 -6.22 -19.35 2.40
N THR A 168 -7.34 -20.10 2.43
CA THR A 168 -8.60 -19.61 2.99
C THR A 168 -8.49 -19.34 4.50
N HIS A 169 -7.82 -20.19 5.28
CA HIS A 169 -7.61 -19.95 6.72
C HIS A 169 -6.77 -18.70 6.96
N ILE A 170 -5.70 -18.55 6.18
CA ILE A 170 -4.80 -17.38 6.25
C ILE A 170 -5.55 -16.10 5.87
N ALA A 171 -6.38 -16.14 4.83
CA ALA A 171 -7.20 -15.01 4.43
C ALA A 171 -8.16 -14.55 5.53
N ARG A 172 -8.87 -15.50 6.18
CA ARG A 172 -9.76 -15.19 7.31
C ARG A 172 -9.00 -14.58 8.49
N LEU A 173 -7.80 -15.09 8.78
CA LEU A 173 -6.96 -14.55 9.84
C LEU A 173 -6.49 -13.12 9.54
N ILE A 174 -6.03 -12.85 8.31
CA ILE A 174 -5.65 -11.51 7.87
C ILE A 174 -6.85 -10.56 7.95
N ARG A 175 -8.03 -10.96 7.48
CA ARG A 175 -9.27 -10.18 7.61
C ARG A 175 -9.54 -9.80 9.06
N ALA A 176 -9.55 -10.78 9.97
CA ALA A 176 -9.80 -10.53 11.38
C ALA A 176 -8.77 -9.57 12.01
N LYS A 177 -7.50 -9.63 11.58
CA LYS A 177 -6.45 -8.69 12.04
C LYS A 177 -6.66 -7.28 11.48
N ARG A 178 -7.05 -7.14 10.22
CA ARG A 178 -7.40 -5.83 9.64
C ARG A 178 -8.63 -5.22 10.31
N ASP A 179 -9.66 -6.02 10.58
CA ASP A 179 -10.85 -5.58 11.31
C ASP A 179 -10.48 -5.10 12.73
N LEU A 180 -9.59 -5.82 13.42
CA LEU A 180 -9.05 -5.42 14.72
C LEU A 180 -8.29 -4.08 14.64
N ILE A 181 -7.42 -3.90 13.65
CA ILE A 181 -6.70 -2.63 13.43
C ILE A 181 -7.69 -1.48 13.21
N GLY A 182 -8.74 -1.70 12.41
CA GLY A 182 -9.80 -0.73 12.19
C GLY A 182 -10.49 -0.31 13.49
N LEU A 183 -10.90 -1.28 14.32
CA LEU A 183 -11.55 -1.02 15.61
C LEU A 183 -10.64 -0.28 16.60
N LEU A 184 -9.36 -0.67 16.68
CA LEU A 184 -8.37 0.01 17.54
C LEU A 184 -8.14 1.45 17.08
N THR A 185 -8.08 1.68 15.77
CA THR A 185 -7.92 3.01 15.18
C THR A 185 -9.14 3.88 15.47
N GLU A 186 -10.35 3.34 15.31
CA GLU A 186 -11.59 4.05 15.66
C GLU A 186 -11.63 4.41 17.15
N GLN A 187 -11.26 3.48 18.04
CA GLN A 187 -11.19 3.73 19.47
C GLN A 187 -10.18 4.85 19.78
N LYS A 188 -9.00 4.83 19.15
CA LYS A 188 -7.97 5.89 19.29
C LYS A 188 -8.55 7.26 18.92
N LEU A 189 -9.20 7.36 17.77
CA LEU A 189 -9.81 8.60 17.28
C LEU A 189 -10.91 9.11 18.23
N ARG A 190 -11.74 8.22 18.80
CA ARG A 190 -12.77 8.58 19.78
C ARG A 190 -12.18 9.10 21.09
N ILE A 191 -11.09 8.48 21.58
CA ILE A 191 -10.37 8.95 22.78
C ILE A 191 -9.85 10.37 22.55
N ILE A 192 -9.23 10.62 21.39
CA ILE A 192 -8.72 11.94 21.02
C ILE A 192 -9.88 12.95 20.93
N ASP A 193 -10.92 12.65 20.15
CA ASP A 193 -12.07 13.55 19.93
C ASP A 193 -12.73 13.93 21.26
N HIS A 194 -12.97 12.95 22.14
CA HIS A 194 -13.55 13.22 23.45
C HIS A 194 -12.65 14.14 24.29
N ALA A 195 -11.35 13.83 24.38
CA ALA A 195 -10.44 14.57 25.22
C ALA A 195 -10.21 16.02 24.74
N VAL A 196 -10.18 16.26 23.42
CA VAL A 196 -9.96 17.61 22.87
C VAL A 196 -11.23 18.46 22.79
N THR A 197 -12.42 17.86 22.83
CA THR A 197 -13.70 18.60 22.79
C THR A 197 -14.40 18.71 24.15
N ARG A 198 -14.18 17.75 25.05
CA ARG A 198 -14.85 17.66 26.35
C ARG A 198 -13.93 17.57 27.56
N GLY A 199 -12.62 17.48 27.35
CA GLY A 199 -11.66 17.29 28.41
C GLY A 199 -11.65 15.87 28.97
N ILE A 200 -10.89 15.66 30.03
CA ILE A 200 -10.70 14.34 30.67
C ILE A 200 -11.34 14.23 32.06
N ASP A 201 -11.75 15.37 32.64
CA ASP A 201 -12.39 15.42 33.96
C ASP A 201 -13.91 15.43 33.82
N SER A 202 -14.55 14.32 34.15
CA SER A 202 -16.00 14.15 34.06
C SER A 202 -16.78 14.89 35.16
N SER A 203 -16.11 15.48 36.15
CA SER A 203 -16.76 16.20 37.25
C SER A 203 -17.08 17.66 36.93
N VAL A 204 -16.54 18.18 35.81
CA VAL A 204 -16.72 19.56 35.40
C VAL A 204 -18.11 19.77 34.79
N GLY A 205 -18.74 20.90 35.12
CA GLY A 205 -19.98 21.32 34.48
C GLY A 205 -19.77 21.69 33.01
N PHE A 206 -20.81 21.56 32.20
CA PHE A 206 -20.77 21.85 30.76
C PHE A 206 -21.58 23.10 30.42
N LYS A 207 -21.19 23.78 29.34
CA LYS A 207 -21.94 24.88 28.71
C LYS A 207 -22.09 24.64 27.21
N PRO A 208 -23.16 25.11 26.57
CA PRO A 208 -23.25 25.13 25.11
C PRO A 208 -22.08 25.93 24.51
N SER A 209 -21.39 25.36 23.53
CA SER A 209 -20.32 26.08 22.80
C SER A 209 -20.84 27.19 21.90
N GLY A 210 -22.14 27.18 21.59
CA GLY A 210 -22.75 28.03 20.57
C GLY A 210 -22.60 27.49 19.15
N ILE A 211 -22.04 26.29 18.98
CA ILE A 211 -21.78 25.63 17.70
C ILE A 211 -22.43 24.25 17.73
N GLU A 212 -23.38 24.00 16.83
CA GLU A 212 -24.23 22.80 16.85
C GLU A 212 -23.41 21.50 16.78
N TRP A 213 -22.46 21.40 15.85
CA TRP A 213 -21.63 20.19 15.67
C TRP A 213 -20.64 19.95 16.82
N LEU A 214 -20.20 21.00 17.50
CA LEU A 214 -19.28 20.89 18.64
C LEU A 214 -20.05 20.48 19.91
N GLY A 215 -21.29 20.97 20.07
CA GLY A 215 -22.15 20.68 21.21
C GLY A 215 -21.67 21.37 22.49
N ASP A 216 -21.82 20.71 23.63
CA ASP A 216 -21.40 21.27 24.92
C ASP A 216 -19.91 21.03 25.22
N VAL A 217 -19.28 22.03 25.81
CA VAL A 217 -17.86 22.05 26.25
C VAL A 217 -17.77 22.36 27.75
N PRO A 218 -16.64 22.07 28.43
CA PRO A 218 -16.47 22.40 29.84
C PRO A 218 -16.69 23.90 30.14
N LEU A 219 -17.30 24.19 31.28
CA LEU A 219 -17.75 25.54 31.65
C LEU A 219 -16.63 26.58 31.59
N HIS A 220 -15.41 26.19 31.98
CA HIS A 220 -14.23 27.05 32.03
C HIS A 220 -13.43 27.11 30.73
N TRP A 221 -13.80 26.33 29.70
CA TRP A 221 -13.14 26.39 28.39
C TRP A 221 -13.64 27.57 27.57
N ASP A 222 -12.74 28.19 26.83
CA ASP A 222 -13.10 29.17 25.82
C ASP A 222 -13.27 28.50 24.45
N ILE A 223 -13.88 29.23 23.53
CA ILE A 223 -13.97 28.87 22.11
C ILE A 223 -13.24 29.96 21.33
N ALA A 224 -12.27 29.59 20.49
CA ALA A 224 -11.41 30.53 19.80
C ALA A 224 -11.36 30.28 18.29
N LEU A 225 -11.19 31.37 17.53
CA LEU A 225 -10.83 31.28 16.12
C LEU A 225 -9.33 31.00 16.00
N VAL A 226 -8.91 30.16 15.06
CA VAL A 226 -7.50 29.81 14.84
C VAL A 226 -6.62 31.06 14.71
N LYS A 227 -7.07 32.11 14.01
CA LYS A 227 -6.32 33.38 13.88
C LYS A 227 -6.01 34.09 15.20
N HIS A 228 -6.70 33.76 16.29
CA HIS A 228 -6.48 34.34 17.61
C HIS A 228 -5.53 33.51 18.48
N VAL A 229 -5.12 32.32 18.02
CA VAL A 229 -4.26 31.42 18.79
C VAL A 229 -3.09 30.88 17.97
N ALA A 230 -3.09 31.06 16.65
CA ALA A 230 -2.00 30.67 15.77
C ALA A 230 -1.87 31.63 14.57
N ASP A 231 -0.63 31.85 14.13
CA ASP A 231 -0.33 32.56 12.89
C ASP A 231 -0.38 31.61 11.69
N VAL A 232 -1.36 31.84 10.80
CA VAL A 232 -1.62 31.00 9.63
C VAL A 232 -0.83 31.51 8.41
N ARG A 233 0.04 30.65 7.88
CA ARG A 233 0.93 30.94 6.75
C ARG A 233 0.78 29.87 5.68
N PHE A 234 0.21 30.23 4.54
CA PHE A 234 0.28 29.36 3.36
C PHE A 234 1.62 29.53 2.68
N SER A 235 2.22 28.42 2.29
CA SER A 235 3.48 28.42 1.55
C SER A 235 3.23 28.58 0.05
N GLY A 236 4.22 29.14 -0.64
CA GLY A 236 4.30 29.16 -2.10
C GLY A 236 5.55 28.45 -2.62
N VAL A 237 6.35 27.81 -1.75
CA VAL A 237 7.62 27.18 -2.10
C VAL A 237 7.33 25.86 -2.82
N ASP A 238 7.73 25.76 -4.07
CA ASP A 238 7.57 24.56 -4.88
C ASP A 238 8.78 23.61 -4.79
N LYS A 239 8.78 22.57 -5.60
CA LYS A 239 9.81 21.51 -5.60
C LYS A 239 11.00 21.82 -6.53
N HIS A 240 10.97 22.92 -7.25
CA HIS A 240 12.01 23.27 -8.20
C HIS A 240 13.22 23.86 -7.48
N SER A 241 14.39 23.65 -8.09
CA SER A 241 15.64 24.23 -7.60
C SER A 241 16.07 25.34 -8.53
N HIS A 242 16.50 26.45 -7.95
CA HIS A 242 16.90 27.65 -8.65
C HIS A 242 18.30 28.08 -8.20
N ASP A 243 19.19 28.37 -9.16
CA ASP A 243 20.62 28.62 -8.92
C ASP A 243 20.92 29.80 -7.96
N HIS A 244 19.98 30.73 -7.81
CA HIS A 244 20.13 31.95 -7.01
C HIS A 244 19.49 31.85 -5.61
N GLU A 245 18.92 30.68 -5.29
CA GLU A 245 18.26 30.42 -4.02
C GLU A 245 19.12 29.55 -3.10
N THR A 246 18.75 29.49 -1.82
CA THR A 246 19.47 28.69 -0.83
C THR A 246 18.90 27.27 -0.78
N SER A 247 19.77 26.27 -0.73
CA SER A 247 19.37 24.87 -0.56
C SER A 247 18.66 24.65 0.78
N VAL A 248 17.53 23.95 0.74
CA VAL A 248 16.68 23.61 1.88
C VAL A 248 16.14 22.19 1.75
N ARG A 249 15.72 21.62 2.87
CA ARG A 249 14.85 20.43 2.87
C ARG A 249 13.40 20.89 2.82
N LEU A 250 12.58 20.20 2.03
CA LEU A 250 11.20 20.57 1.78
C LEU A 250 10.27 19.54 2.44
N CYS A 251 9.40 20.02 3.34
CA CYS A 251 8.30 19.23 3.90
C CYS A 251 7.11 19.33 2.93
N ASN A 252 6.85 18.25 2.19
CA ASN A 252 5.86 18.18 1.13
C ASN A 252 4.50 17.69 1.63
N TYR A 253 3.51 17.74 0.73
CA TYR A 253 2.17 17.22 0.96
C TYR A 253 2.17 15.81 1.54
N THR A 254 2.93 14.89 0.93
CA THR A 254 2.97 13.48 1.33
C THR A 254 3.56 13.27 2.71
N ASP A 255 4.49 14.13 3.13
CA ASP A 255 5.13 14.05 4.44
C ASP A 255 4.12 14.38 5.54
N VAL A 256 3.25 15.35 5.30
CA VAL A 256 2.15 15.71 6.22
C VAL A 256 1.02 14.69 6.16
N TYR A 257 0.60 14.28 4.96
CA TYR A 257 -0.54 13.38 4.78
C TYR A 257 -0.32 11.99 5.41
N LYS A 258 0.93 11.51 5.43
CA LYS A 258 1.26 10.15 5.91
C LYS A 258 1.75 10.10 7.36
N ASN A 259 1.94 11.23 8.04
CA ASN A 259 2.58 11.25 9.36
C ASN A 259 1.91 12.22 10.33
N ASP A 260 1.64 11.76 11.55
CA ASP A 260 1.19 12.63 12.65
C ASP A 260 2.27 13.63 13.10
N LYS A 261 3.55 13.33 12.83
CA LYS A 261 4.70 14.12 13.28
C LYS A 261 5.71 14.33 12.15
N ILE A 262 6.26 15.53 12.08
CA ILE A 262 7.39 15.86 11.21
C ILE A 262 8.68 15.96 12.04
N THR A 263 9.61 15.05 11.79
CA THR A 263 10.86 14.91 12.55
C THR A 263 12.09 15.05 11.64
N GLY A 264 13.25 15.32 12.24
CA GLY A 264 14.47 15.63 11.49
C GLY A 264 15.13 14.44 10.77
N ASP A 265 14.78 13.22 11.16
CA ASP A 265 15.26 11.94 10.63
C ASP A 265 14.46 11.43 9.42
N MET A 266 13.37 12.12 9.05
CA MET A 266 12.63 11.84 7.82
C MET A 266 13.48 12.14 6.58
N ASP A 267 13.34 11.31 5.56
CA ASP A 267 13.93 11.52 4.24
C ASP A 267 13.11 12.57 3.46
N LEU A 268 13.46 13.84 3.68
CA LEU A 268 12.79 14.99 3.06
C LEU A 268 13.51 15.41 1.78
N MET A 269 12.72 15.72 0.75
CA MET A 269 13.19 16.21 -0.54
C MET A 269 14.12 17.43 -0.39
N GLN A 270 15.16 17.51 -1.21
CA GLN A 270 15.98 18.71 -1.37
C GLN A 270 15.36 19.65 -2.40
N ALA A 271 15.31 20.94 -2.08
CA ALA A 271 14.85 22.01 -2.97
C ALA A 271 15.64 23.29 -2.70
N THR A 272 15.22 24.40 -3.30
CA THR A 272 15.73 25.73 -2.95
C THR A 272 14.60 26.65 -2.50
N ALA A 273 14.94 27.69 -1.75
CA ALA A 273 14.01 28.74 -1.37
C ALA A 273 14.73 30.08 -1.20
N THR A 274 14.00 31.18 -1.36
CA THR A 274 14.51 32.52 -1.08
C THR A 274 14.74 32.73 0.43
N ALA A 275 15.63 33.66 0.80
CA ALA A 275 15.89 33.98 2.20
C ALA A 275 14.62 34.45 2.95
N GLY A 276 13.69 35.12 2.26
CA GLY A 276 12.41 35.55 2.81
C GLY A 276 11.47 34.39 3.11
N GLU A 277 11.41 33.40 2.21
CA GLU A 277 10.63 32.17 2.42
C GLU A 277 11.20 31.35 3.56
N ILE A 278 12.52 31.17 3.61
CA ILE A 278 13.21 30.47 4.70
C ILE A 278 12.85 31.11 6.04
N ALA A 279 13.00 32.43 6.16
CA ALA A 279 12.68 33.15 7.40
C ALA A 279 11.21 32.99 7.83
N ARG A 280 10.29 32.91 6.86
CA ARG A 280 8.85 32.84 7.09
C ARG A 280 8.33 31.41 7.31
N LEU A 281 8.91 30.41 6.66
CA LEU A 281 8.33 29.08 6.49
C LEU A 281 9.21 27.94 7.03
N THR A 282 10.37 28.25 7.59
CA THR A 282 11.15 27.26 8.36
C THR A 282 10.30 26.71 9.52
N LEU A 283 10.26 25.39 9.64
CA LEU A 283 9.50 24.66 10.67
C LEU A 283 10.13 24.84 12.05
N LYS A 284 9.32 25.25 13.01
CA LYS A 284 9.70 25.47 14.42
C LYS A 284 8.98 24.50 15.33
N ALA A 285 9.55 24.30 16.52
CA ALA A 285 8.92 23.49 17.55
C ALA A 285 7.52 24.03 17.87
N GLY A 286 6.53 23.14 17.91
CA GLY A 286 5.13 23.47 18.12
C GLY A 286 4.35 23.82 16.85
N ASP A 287 4.99 24.04 15.70
CA ASP A 287 4.24 24.29 14.47
C ASP A 287 3.32 23.11 14.15
N VAL A 288 2.14 23.42 13.62
CA VAL A 288 1.18 22.45 13.05
C VAL A 288 1.10 22.73 11.56
N ILE A 289 1.19 21.70 10.74
CA ILE A 289 1.11 21.81 9.28
C ILE A 289 -0.15 21.10 8.84
N ILE A 290 -0.93 21.70 7.95
CA ILE A 290 -2.15 21.08 7.42
C ILE A 290 -2.06 20.95 5.91
N THR A 291 -2.64 19.88 5.36
CA THR A 291 -2.92 19.82 3.92
C THR A 291 -3.95 20.89 3.56
N LYS A 292 -3.74 21.61 2.45
CA LYS A 292 -4.70 22.63 1.99
C LYS A 292 -5.43 22.24 0.71
N ASP A 293 -4.95 21.21 0.01
CA ASP A 293 -5.52 20.70 -1.24
C ASP A 293 -5.65 19.19 -1.15
N SER A 294 -6.72 18.61 -1.70
CA SER A 294 -6.98 17.17 -1.67
C SER A 294 -7.84 16.73 -2.86
N GLU A 295 -7.90 15.42 -3.12
CA GLU A 295 -8.78 14.86 -4.16
C GLU A 295 -10.23 14.72 -3.65
N THR A 296 -10.41 14.50 -2.35
CA THR A 296 -11.69 14.42 -1.66
C THR A 296 -11.78 15.50 -0.59
N PRO A 297 -12.98 16.01 -0.26
CA PRO A 297 -13.13 16.94 0.86
C PRO A 297 -12.90 16.26 2.23
N ASP A 298 -12.99 14.92 2.32
CA ASP A 298 -12.73 14.16 3.55
C ASP A 298 -11.26 14.14 3.95
N ASP A 299 -10.35 14.27 2.97
CA ASP A 299 -8.89 14.26 3.16
C ASP A 299 -8.28 15.67 3.25
N ILE A 300 -9.08 16.70 3.51
CA ILE A 300 -8.62 18.09 3.62
C ILE A 300 -8.25 18.45 5.07
N ALA A 301 -7.31 19.39 5.23
CA ALA A 301 -6.83 19.85 6.54
C ALA A 301 -6.19 18.77 7.44
N VAL A 302 -5.71 17.67 6.84
CA VAL A 302 -4.96 16.62 7.55
C VAL A 302 -3.75 17.24 8.23
N PRO A 303 -3.63 17.18 9.57
CA PRO A 303 -2.59 17.89 10.29
C PRO A 303 -1.38 16.99 10.61
N ALA A 304 -0.20 17.60 10.70
CA ALA A 304 0.99 17.01 11.28
C ALA A 304 1.65 18.00 12.26
N TRP A 305 2.22 17.48 13.35
CA TRP A 305 2.85 18.28 14.39
C TRP A 305 4.38 18.28 14.30
N VAL A 306 5.01 19.43 14.55
CA VAL A 306 6.47 19.57 14.62
C VAL A 306 6.91 19.58 16.09
N PRO A 307 7.33 18.43 16.68
CA PRO A 307 7.72 18.36 18.09
C PRO A 307 8.98 19.15 18.41
N VAL A 308 9.94 19.19 17.49
CA VAL A 308 11.25 19.83 17.65
C VAL A 308 11.51 20.71 16.44
N GLY A 309 12.06 21.89 16.63
CA GLY A 309 12.35 22.81 15.52
C GLY A 309 13.36 22.23 14.54
N LEU A 310 13.14 22.47 13.26
CA LEU A 310 13.92 21.88 12.16
C LEU A 310 14.54 22.99 11.29
N PRO A 311 15.72 23.53 11.68
CA PRO A 311 16.42 24.52 10.88
C PRO A 311 16.67 24.02 9.45
N GLY A 312 16.36 24.86 8.46
CA GLY A 312 16.54 24.53 7.05
C GLY A 312 15.48 23.57 6.47
N VAL A 313 14.46 23.18 7.24
CA VAL A 313 13.28 22.48 6.71
C VAL A 313 12.15 23.49 6.49
N VAL A 314 11.67 23.59 5.25
CA VAL A 314 10.68 24.58 4.80
C VAL A 314 9.37 23.91 4.43
N CYS A 315 8.24 24.53 4.80
CA CYS A 315 6.90 24.08 4.45
C CYS A 315 6.61 24.30 2.94
N ALA A 316 6.13 23.30 2.20
CA ALA A 316 5.86 23.35 0.76
C ALA A 316 4.49 23.95 0.37
N TYR A 317 4.31 24.31 -0.90
CA TYR A 317 3.17 25.09 -1.41
C TYR A 317 1.79 24.47 -1.17
N HIS A 318 1.65 23.15 -1.16
CA HIS A 318 0.38 22.43 -0.91
C HIS A 318 -0.04 22.40 0.56
N LEU A 319 0.61 23.19 1.41
CA LEU A 319 0.46 23.13 2.86
C LEU A 319 0.16 24.51 3.48
N GLY A 320 -0.55 24.46 4.61
CA GLY A 320 -0.72 25.58 5.53
C GLY A 320 0.09 25.34 6.80
N LEU A 321 0.96 26.29 7.16
CA LEU A 321 1.69 26.30 8.42
C LEU A 321 0.92 27.13 9.45
N LEU A 322 0.54 26.52 10.57
CA LEU A 322 -0.09 27.15 11.72
C LEU A 322 0.95 27.20 12.83
N ARG A 323 1.41 28.41 13.16
CA ARG A 323 2.38 28.62 14.25
C ARG A 323 1.66 29.04 15.52
N PRO A 324 1.59 28.19 16.56
CA PRO A 324 0.92 28.54 17.81
C PRO A 324 1.44 29.81 18.46
N GLU A 325 0.54 30.57 19.08
CA GLU A 325 0.86 31.69 19.95
C GLU A 325 1.31 31.17 21.32
N PRO A 326 2.56 31.44 21.75
CA PRO A 326 3.09 30.91 23.00
C PRO A 326 2.24 31.29 24.21
N GLY A 327 1.96 30.30 25.07
CA GLY A 327 1.18 30.49 26.29
C GLY A 327 -0.34 30.54 26.08
N ARG A 328 -0.82 30.53 24.82
CA ARG A 328 -2.25 30.45 24.50
C ARG A 328 -2.67 29.07 24.05
N ILE A 329 -1.91 28.46 23.12
CA ILE A 329 -2.17 27.11 22.66
C ILE A 329 -0.89 26.29 22.50
N GLU A 330 -0.93 25.04 22.94
CA GLU A 330 0.12 24.06 22.67
C GLU A 330 -0.03 23.51 21.25
N GLY A 331 1.09 23.38 20.52
CA GLY A 331 1.09 22.87 19.16
C GLY A 331 0.51 21.46 19.04
N GLU A 332 0.84 20.58 19.98
CA GLU A 332 0.29 19.22 20.01
C GLU A 332 -1.23 19.23 20.25
N PHE A 333 -1.73 20.12 21.11
CA PHE A 333 -3.17 20.24 21.35
C PHE A 333 -3.88 20.75 20.09
N LEU A 334 -3.33 21.78 19.43
CA LEU A 334 -3.87 22.31 18.16
C LEU A 334 -3.90 21.23 17.07
N PHE A 335 -2.84 20.43 16.94
CA PHE A 335 -2.77 19.28 16.03
C PHE A 335 -3.90 18.28 16.31
N ARG A 336 -4.06 17.85 17.56
CA ARG A 336 -5.10 16.88 17.96
C ARG A 336 -6.51 17.45 17.81
N ALA A 337 -6.69 18.73 18.08
CA ALA A 337 -7.95 19.42 17.90
C ALA A 337 -8.32 19.47 16.42
N ILE A 338 -7.44 19.93 15.53
CA ILE A 338 -7.70 19.98 14.09
C ILE A 338 -7.99 18.59 13.51
N GLY A 339 -7.26 17.56 13.97
CA GLY A 339 -7.44 16.17 13.53
C GLY A 339 -8.64 15.45 14.15
N SER A 340 -9.37 16.08 15.08
CA SER A 340 -10.57 15.48 15.68
C SER A 340 -11.73 15.54 14.68
N ALA A 341 -12.50 14.45 14.57
CA ALA A 341 -13.57 14.33 13.58
C ALA A 341 -14.55 15.51 13.61
N ARG A 342 -14.96 15.95 14.82
CA ARG A 342 -15.90 17.07 14.97
C ARG A 342 -15.34 18.38 14.42
N ILE A 343 -14.06 18.65 14.67
CA ILE A 343 -13.41 19.89 14.26
C ILE A 343 -13.02 19.83 12.78
N ALA A 344 -12.61 18.65 12.28
CA ALA A 344 -12.28 18.43 10.88
C ALA A 344 -13.46 18.69 9.93
N GLU A 345 -14.68 18.37 10.36
CA GLU A 345 -15.93 18.57 9.60
C GLU A 345 -16.09 20.02 9.09
N GLN A 346 -15.64 21.02 9.87
CA GLN A 346 -15.74 22.41 9.44
C GLN A 346 -14.88 22.69 8.20
N PHE A 347 -13.75 22.00 8.05
CA PHE A 347 -12.88 22.15 6.89
C PHE A 347 -13.45 21.40 5.68
N HIS A 348 -14.07 20.23 5.90
CA HIS A 348 -14.80 19.49 4.87
C HIS A 348 -15.88 20.39 4.24
N VAL A 349 -16.72 21.02 5.06
CA VAL A 349 -17.83 21.88 4.57
C VAL A 349 -17.32 23.14 3.87
N LEU A 350 -16.18 23.69 4.28
CA LEU A 350 -15.58 24.89 3.69
C LEU A 350 -14.72 24.59 2.46
N ALA A 351 -14.43 23.32 2.18
CA ALA A 351 -13.63 22.92 1.03
C ALA A 351 -14.36 23.26 -0.28
N THR A 352 -13.64 23.83 -1.24
CA THR A 352 -14.20 24.22 -2.54
C THR A 352 -13.45 23.55 -3.68
N GLY A 353 -14.18 23.07 -4.69
CA GLY A 353 -13.57 22.36 -5.81
C GLY A 353 -14.51 21.36 -6.47
N VAL A 354 -14.06 20.80 -7.60
CA VAL A 354 -14.77 19.72 -8.30
C VAL A 354 -13.84 18.52 -8.51
N THR A 355 -12.67 18.75 -9.10
CA THR A 355 -11.65 17.71 -9.33
C THR A 355 -10.54 17.70 -8.28
N ARG A 356 -10.30 18.86 -7.67
CA ARG A 356 -9.46 19.02 -6.48
C ARG A 356 -10.14 20.01 -5.56
N PHE A 357 -10.23 19.64 -4.29
CA PHE A 357 -10.75 20.48 -3.23
C PHE A 357 -9.60 21.31 -2.66
N ALA A 358 -9.87 22.57 -2.35
CA ALA A 358 -8.92 23.49 -1.76
C ALA A 358 -9.54 24.25 -0.60
N LEU A 359 -8.72 24.51 0.41
CA LEU A 359 -9.08 25.27 1.60
C LEU A 359 -8.47 26.66 1.55
N GLY A 360 -9.30 27.69 1.70
CA GLY A 360 -8.84 29.06 1.71
C GLY A 360 -8.12 29.43 3.00
N LYS A 361 -7.15 30.35 2.91
CA LYS A 361 -6.48 30.91 4.10
C LYS A 361 -7.46 31.63 5.03
N HIS A 362 -8.51 32.22 4.48
CA HIS A 362 -9.57 32.86 5.26
C HIS A 362 -10.33 31.82 6.09
N ASP A 363 -10.63 30.66 5.51
CA ASP A 363 -11.39 29.59 6.15
C ASP A 363 -10.58 29.00 7.31
N VAL A 364 -9.31 28.67 7.08
CA VAL A 364 -8.40 28.20 8.14
C VAL A 364 -8.30 29.21 9.30
N LYS A 365 -8.22 30.50 8.99
CA LYS A 365 -8.11 31.56 10.02
C LYS A 365 -9.36 31.69 10.89
N ASN A 366 -10.54 31.44 10.31
CA ASN A 366 -11.82 31.57 11.00
C ASN A 366 -12.40 30.23 11.48
N ALA A 367 -11.66 29.14 11.29
CA ALA A 367 -11.98 27.88 11.90
C ALA A 367 -12.01 28.03 13.43
N VAL A 368 -12.97 27.36 14.05
CA VAL A 368 -13.22 27.41 15.48
C VAL A 368 -12.64 26.17 16.15
N ILE A 369 -11.99 26.38 17.30
CA ILE A 369 -11.46 25.31 18.14
C ILE A 369 -11.81 25.55 19.62
N PRO A 370 -12.00 24.47 20.40
CA PRO A 370 -12.04 24.55 21.85
C PRO A 370 -10.68 24.99 22.40
N LEU A 371 -10.69 25.78 23.47
CA LEU A 371 -9.50 26.36 24.07
C LEU A 371 -9.53 26.18 25.60
N PRO A 372 -9.04 25.04 26.12
CA PRO A 372 -8.78 24.86 27.54
C PRO A 372 -7.66 25.81 28.01
N PRO A 373 -7.52 26.06 29.32
CA PRO A 373 -6.31 26.66 29.89
C PRO A 373 -5.04 25.90 29.46
N ILE A 374 -3.95 26.62 29.20
CA ILE A 374 -2.69 26.05 28.67
C ILE A 374 -2.14 24.89 29.52
N GLY A 375 -2.31 24.94 30.85
CA GLY A 375 -1.90 23.87 31.74
C GLY A 375 -2.71 22.58 31.53
N GLU A 376 -4.01 22.73 31.27
CA GLU A 376 -4.92 21.60 31.00
C GLU A 376 -4.67 21.01 29.61
N GLN A 377 -4.36 21.84 28.60
CA GLN A 377 -3.97 21.34 27.27
C GLN A 377 -2.81 20.35 27.34
N LYS A 378 -1.77 20.65 28.14
CA LYS A 378 -0.62 19.76 28.36
C LYS A 378 -1.02 18.45 29.03
N VAL A 379 -1.90 18.54 30.03
CA VAL A 379 -2.42 17.37 30.74
C VAL A 379 -3.24 16.48 29.80
N ILE A 380 -4.09 17.08 28.96
CA ILE A 380 -4.86 16.38 27.93
C ILE A 380 -3.93 15.68 26.94
N CYS A 381 -2.95 16.38 26.36
CA CYS A 381 -2.00 15.77 25.41
C CYS A 381 -1.26 14.60 26.03
N LYS A 382 -0.78 14.74 27.28
CA LYS A 382 -0.12 13.66 28.00
C LYS A 382 -1.06 12.47 28.23
N TRP A 383 -2.29 12.73 28.68
CA TRP A 383 -3.27 11.69 28.93
C TRP A 383 -3.63 10.92 27.64
N ILE A 384 -3.85 11.64 26.54
CA ILE A 384 -4.09 11.03 25.23
C ILE A 384 -2.90 10.15 24.83
N ALA A 385 -1.67 10.64 24.97
CA ALA A 385 -0.48 9.85 24.66
C ALA A 385 -0.40 8.57 25.51
N ASP A 386 -0.70 8.67 26.81
CA ASP A 386 -0.66 7.52 27.73
C ASP A 386 -1.77 6.50 27.43
N GLU A 387 -3.01 6.93 27.11
CA GLU A 387 -4.14 6.05 26.77
C GLU A 387 -4.06 5.46 25.36
N CYS A 388 -3.55 6.21 24.39
CA CYS A 388 -3.42 5.71 23.02
C CYS A 388 -2.24 4.76 22.84
N LYS A 389 -1.22 4.82 23.71
CA LYS A 389 -0.04 3.96 23.65
C LYS A 389 -0.34 2.45 23.55
N PRO A 390 -1.15 1.84 24.43
CA PRO A 390 -1.46 0.40 24.30
C PRO A 390 -2.21 0.05 23.00
N LEU A 391 -3.00 0.98 22.45
CA LEU A 391 -3.69 0.79 21.17
C LEU A 391 -2.70 0.82 20.01
N GLU A 392 -1.79 1.79 20.00
CA GLU A 392 -0.72 1.91 19.01
C GLU A 392 0.20 0.68 19.02
N GLU A 393 0.60 0.20 20.20
CA GLU A 393 1.38 -1.03 20.36
C GLU A 393 0.61 -2.28 19.90
N ALA A 394 -0.72 -2.30 20.02
CA ALA A 394 -1.54 -3.40 19.51
C ALA A 394 -1.70 -3.36 17.98
N ILE A 395 -1.85 -2.17 17.40
CA ILE A 395 -1.90 -1.97 15.95
C ILE A 395 -0.59 -2.43 15.31
N LEU A 396 0.56 -1.93 15.80
CA LEU A 396 1.88 -2.29 15.27
C LEU A 396 2.14 -3.81 15.35
N ARG A 397 1.72 -4.46 16.44
CA ARG A 397 1.83 -5.92 16.57
C ARG A 397 0.92 -6.65 15.58
N ALA A 398 -0.30 -6.19 15.37
CA ALA A 398 -1.21 -6.81 14.40
C ALA A 398 -0.70 -6.66 12.95
N GLU A 399 -0.09 -5.51 12.62
CA GLU A 399 0.55 -5.28 11.32
C GLU A 399 1.75 -6.22 11.11
N ASP A 400 2.62 -6.38 12.12
CA ASP A 400 3.76 -7.30 12.06
C ASP A 400 3.31 -8.77 11.98
N GLU A 401 2.25 -9.15 12.70
CA GLU A 401 1.65 -10.48 12.58
C GLU A 401 1.12 -10.75 11.17
N ILE A 402 0.43 -9.78 10.54
CA ILE A 402 -0.02 -9.91 9.13
C ILE A 402 1.17 -10.16 8.21
N LYS A 403 2.26 -9.40 8.38
CA LYS A 403 3.49 -9.58 7.61
C LYS A 403 4.07 -10.99 7.79
N LEU A 404 4.24 -11.45 9.03
CA LEU A 404 4.76 -12.78 9.34
C LEU A 404 3.87 -13.91 8.81
N ILE A 405 2.55 -13.72 8.83
CA ILE A 405 1.59 -14.68 8.28
C ILE A 405 1.75 -14.80 6.75
N ARG A 406 2.01 -13.69 6.05
CA ARG A 406 2.32 -13.71 4.60
C ARG A 406 3.63 -14.43 4.32
N GLU A 407 4.67 -14.14 5.09
CA GLU A 407 5.97 -14.84 4.95
C GLU A 407 5.82 -16.35 5.24
N TYR A 408 5.02 -16.72 6.24
CA TYR A 408 4.69 -18.11 6.53
C TYR A 408 3.95 -18.76 5.36
N ARG A 409 2.97 -18.08 4.78
CA ARG A 409 2.23 -18.56 3.60
C ARG A 409 3.16 -18.88 2.44
N ASP A 410 4.03 -17.94 2.08
CA ASP A 410 4.96 -18.12 0.96
C ASP A 410 5.91 -19.29 1.19
N ARG A 411 6.38 -19.44 2.43
CA ARG A 411 7.19 -20.59 2.83
C ARG A 411 6.41 -21.89 2.77
N GLN A 412 5.18 -21.94 3.29
CA GLN A 412 4.34 -23.12 3.28
C GLN A 412 4.06 -23.58 1.84
N ILE A 413 3.76 -22.65 0.94
CA ILE A 413 3.60 -22.95 -0.48
C ILE A 413 4.88 -23.60 -1.03
N ALA A 414 6.04 -22.98 -0.81
CA ALA A 414 7.30 -23.52 -1.29
C ALA A 414 7.62 -24.91 -0.74
N ASP A 415 7.43 -25.13 0.57
CA ASP A 415 7.72 -26.39 1.24
C ASP A 415 6.77 -27.51 0.75
N VAL A 416 5.49 -27.21 0.51
CA VAL A 416 4.52 -28.19 0.00
C VAL A 416 4.77 -28.54 -1.47
N VAL A 417 4.94 -27.53 -2.35
CA VAL A 417 5.13 -27.79 -3.78
C VAL A 417 6.48 -28.41 -4.12
N THR A 418 7.44 -28.38 -3.19
CA THR A 418 8.74 -29.06 -3.30
C THR A 418 8.81 -30.35 -2.48
N GLY A 419 7.69 -30.80 -1.91
CA GLY A 419 7.58 -32.08 -1.20
C GLY A 419 8.32 -32.13 0.13
N GLN A 420 8.72 -30.98 0.69
CA GLN A 420 9.27 -30.89 2.05
C GLN A 420 8.18 -31.12 3.11
N VAL A 421 6.92 -30.82 2.77
CA VAL A 421 5.74 -31.18 3.56
C VAL A 421 4.94 -32.23 2.80
N ASP A 422 4.81 -33.42 3.40
CA ASP A 422 4.02 -34.51 2.85
C ASP A 422 2.52 -34.31 3.16
N VAL A 423 1.73 -34.06 2.12
CA VAL A 423 0.29 -33.85 2.23
C VAL A 423 -0.54 -35.08 1.83
N ARG A 424 0.08 -36.23 1.51
CA ARG A 424 -0.63 -37.41 0.98
C ARG A 424 -1.65 -38.02 1.94
N GLY A 425 -1.49 -37.78 3.24
CA GLY A 425 -2.43 -38.18 4.30
C GLY A 425 -3.46 -37.12 4.67
N TRP A 426 -3.41 -35.93 4.08
CA TRP A 426 -4.34 -34.85 4.41
C TRP A 426 -5.74 -35.15 3.88
N VAL A 427 -6.74 -34.88 4.73
CA VAL A 427 -8.17 -34.96 4.41
C VAL A 427 -8.79 -33.64 4.87
N PRO A 428 -9.60 -32.98 4.04
CA PRO A 428 -10.22 -31.71 4.43
C PRO A 428 -11.12 -31.88 5.64
N GLY A 429 -10.93 -31.02 6.63
CA GLY A 429 -11.79 -30.88 7.80
C GLY A 429 -13.01 -30.00 7.54
N PRO A 430 -13.93 -29.88 8.51
CA PRO A 430 -15.12 -29.03 8.39
C PRO A 430 -14.81 -27.55 8.13
N ASP A 431 -13.66 -27.06 8.59
CA ASP A 431 -13.25 -25.65 8.47
C ASP A 431 -12.50 -25.35 7.15
N ASP A 432 -12.17 -26.38 6.36
CA ASP A 432 -11.45 -26.29 5.07
C ASP A 432 -12.35 -25.88 3.90
N VAL A 433 -13.49 -25.24 4.19
CA VAL A 433 -14.40 -24.72 3.17
C VAL A 433 -13.72 -23.56 2.44
N VAL A 434 -13.41 -23.78 1.17
CA VAL A 434 -12.78 -22.78 0.29
C VAL A 434 -13.85 -21.83 -0.25
N ALA A 435 -13.74 -20.54 0.10
CA ALA A 435 -14.55 -19.47 -0.47
C ALA A 435 -13.68 -18.57 -1.34
N GLU A 436 -14.08 -18.35 -2.60
CA GLU A 436 -13.31 -17.49 -3.53
C GLU A 436 -13.21 -16.03 -3.03
N GLU A 437 -14.22 -15.57 -2.30
CA GLU A 437 -14.23 -14.23 -1.67
C GLU A 437 -13.13 -14.08 -0.61
N ASP A 438 -12.84 -15.14 0.16
CA ASP A 438 -11.75 -15.15 1.13
C ASP A 438 -10.40 -15.08 0.38
N LEU A 439 -10.23 -15.90 -0.67
CA LEU A 439 -8.98 -15.95 -1.43
C LEU A 439 -8.65 -14.62 -2.14
N ALA A 440 -9.66 -13.86 -2.57
CA ALA A 440 -9.45 -12.54 -3.18
C ALA A 440 -8.74 -11.55 -2.22
N LEU A 441 -8.91 -11.70 -0.90
CA LEU A 441 -8.29 -10.83 0.11
C LEU A 441 -6.77 -10.98 0.19
N LEU A 442 -6.22 -12.08 -0.31
CA LEU A 442 -4.78 -12.32 -0.35
C LEU A 442 -4.09 -11.52 -1.47
N GLY A 443 -4.82 -11.09 -2.50
CA GLY A 443 -4.30 -10.29 -3.61
C GLY A 443 -4.40 -8.77 -3.40
N GLY A 444 -5.33 -8.30 -2.56
CA GLY A 444 -5.86 -6.93 -2.60
C GLY A 444 -5.03 -5.78 -1.99
N ASP A 445 -3.87 -6.02 -1.37
CA ASP A 445 -3.12 -4.92 -0.70
C ASP A 445 -2.10 -4.22 -1.61
N GLU A 446 -1.80 -4.78 -2.78
CA GLU A 446 -0.81 -4.25 -3.73
C GLU A 446 -1.38 -4.19 -5.17
N GLU A 447 -2.70 -4.12 -5.35
CA GLU A 447 -3.35 -4.05 -6.67
C GLU A 447 -3.32 -2.65 -7.30
N ILE A 448 -2.15 -2.01 -7.32
CA ILE A 448 -1.86 -1.03 -8.38
C ILE A 448 -0.78 -1.67 -9.24
N ASP A 449 -1.21 -2.23 -10.37
CA ASP A 449 -0.34 -2.69 -11.45
C ASP A 449 0.33 -1.44 -12.06
N THR A 450 1.32 -0.87 -11.36
CA THR A 450 2.19 0.21 -11.86
C THR A 450 3.29 -0.34 -12.75
N ASP A 451 3.00 -1.41 -13.50
CA ASP A 451 3.86 -2.00 -14.53
C ASP A 451 3.91 -1.11 -15.79
N GLY A 452 3.84 0.21 -15.61
CA GLY A 452 4.16 1.22 -16.60
C GLY A 452 5.65 1.50 -16.55
N GLU A 453 6.27 1.51 -17.73
CA GLU A 453 7.64 1.97 -17.96
C GLU A 453 7.98 3.15 -17.05
N GLN A 454 9.05 3.01 -16.25
CA GLN A 454 9.80 4.19 -15.85
C GLN A 454 10.13 4.90 -17.15
N ASP A 455 9.49 6.04 -17.35
CA ASP A 455 9.83 7.01 -18.36
C ASP A 455 11.33 7.29 -18.20
N ASP A 456 12.13 6.65 -19.06
CA ASP A 456 13.52 7.01 -19.28
C ASP A 456 13.45 8.43 -19.86
N GLY A 457 13.41 9.42 -18.98
CA GLY A 457 13.49 10.84 -19.32
C GLY A 457 14.83 11.13 -20.00
N ASP A 458 14.88 10.87 -21.30
CA ASP A 458 15.69 11.60 -22.26
C ASP A 458 14.78 12.64 -22.91
N ASP A 459 14.75 13.84 -22.31
CA ASP A 459 14.88 15.13 -23.00
C ASP A 459 14.95 16.31 -21.99
#